data_AF-A0ABD6J745-F1
#
_entry.id   AF-A0ABD6J745-F1
#
_cell.length_a   1.000
_cell.length_b   1.000
_cell.length_c   1.000
_cell.angle_alpha   90.00
_cell.angle_beta   90.00
_cell.angle_gamma   90.00
#
_symmetry.space_group_name_H-M   'P 1'
#
loop_
_entity.id
_entity.type
_entity.pdbx_description
1 polymer ?
#
loop_
_entity_poly.entity_id
_entity_poly.type
_entity_poly.pdbx_seq_one_letter_code
_entity_poly.pdbx_strand_id
1 'polypeptide(L)'
;MMNFFNSLSSFFRRNKDSNYLPDYFFNIPDDVLKLMYFKNGPKKNIDNYTDEPSAIDIDLPISEDFHNLEKVPYYPSYESLQPNQRFYFLNWLVKRNCPEDIGYAFLYLYSLERRLYDGEYIKETLLEINSLQKIINNDSFINYSSISIIYAISKYNLYSFLDTLDTSMFPDFFALTKKIVYDGKLTASEIIDFSHILGYKEKRYINNYYDIFKNELLQILEEKYHTPEFVFSGTNDKVPSMNLMLSNFSLPDRNVYFPDIANSSIGTELCSLLYMAHDKTKKSLRKNNSYKHINKTIKKKINVRTGYPIATQKSINNTKQALIDSAKNNTFDKNEALAIARSSVNENGALTMISSYRYFLCDEIFLKGELAYKYGDWDEAEKLWLTILEISPTQICEKLSIMYRKQKRYSDEVYILQNGINLWKNSIFNVYNGSTEDLEVRLKKASALYTKHKTSDKSTGIDIPNASYDYQFVSTLVDFARLHYNI
;
A
#
# COMPACT_ATOMS: atom_id res chain seq x y z
N MET A 1 -45.36 44.79 16.03
CA MET A 1 -44.09 44.04 16.18
C MET A 1 -44.12 42.99 17.30
N MET A 2 -44.89 43.16 18.38
CA MET A 2 -44.95 42.14 19.46
C MET A 2 -45.83 40.90 19.14
N ASN A 3 -46.78 40.99 18.20
CA ASN A 3 -47.59 39.83 17.76
C ASN A 3 -46.90 38.92 16.73
N PHE A 4 -45.72 39.28 16.23
CA PHE A 4 -44.96 38.44 15.29
C PHE A 4 -44.00 37.49 16.02
N PHE A 5 -43.51 37.87 17.21
CA PHE A 5 -42.63 37.01 18.02
C PHE A 5 -43.38 35.92 18.79
N ASN A 6 -44.64 36.15 19.16
CA ASN A 6 -45.46 35.11 19.79
C ASN A 6 -45.94 34.01 18.82
N SER A 7 -45.89 34.24 17.50
CA SER A 7 -46.22 33.19 16.52
C SER A 7 -45.06 32.23 16.29
N LEU A 8 -43.80 32.68 16.38
CA LEU A 8 -42.62 31.80 16.30
C LEU A 8 -42.49 30.89 17.54
N SER A 9 -42.73 31.41 18.74
CA SER A 9 -42.68 30.58 19.96
C SER A 9 -43.82 29.56 20.03
N SER A 10 -44.90 29.77 19.28
CA SER A 10 -45.99 28.79 19.13
C SER A 10 -45.72 27.73 18.05
N PHE A 11 -44.70 27.95 17.20
CA PHE A 11 -44.24 26.98 16.20
C PHE A 11 -43.32 25.92 16.84
N PHE A 12 -42.52 26.32 17.84
CA PHE A 12 -41.63 25.43 18.61
C PHE A 12 -42.32 24.58 19.70
N ARG A 13 -43.66 24.53 19.69
CA ARG A 13 -44.42 23.70 20.64
C ARG A 13 -45.53 22.93 19.92
N ARG A 14 -45.17 22.13 18.92
CA ARG A 14 -46.05 21.09 18.39
C ARG A 14 -45.32 19.77 18.22
N ASN A 15 -45.80 18.83 19.03
CA ASN A 15 -45.82 17.38 18.87
C ASN A 15 -44.49 16.62 18.84
N LYS A 16 -44.25 15.95 19.98
CA LYS A 16 -43.68 14.61 20.07
C LYS A 16 -44.57 13.58 19.33
N ASP A 17 -44.83 13.79 18.05
CA ASP A 17 -45.38 12.75 17.18
C ASP A 17 -44.20 12.12 16.43
N SER A 18 -43.98 10.84 16.69
CA SER A 18 -42.87 9.99 16.25
C SER A 18 -42.79 9.73 14.74
N ASN A 19 -43.37 10.61 13.90
CA ASN A 19 -43.57 10.37 12.47
C ASN A 19 -42.79 11.33 11.55
N TYR A 20 -42.01 12.28 12.08
CA TYR A 20 -41.23 13.23 11.29
C TYR A 20 -39.74 13.19 11.66
N LEU A 21 -38.86 13.23 10.65
CA LEU A 21 -37.43 13.41 10.87
C LEU A 21 -37.17 14.82 11.44
N PRO A 22 -36.13 15.04 12.27
CA PRO A 22 -35.73 16.38 12.69
C PRO A 22 -35.47 17.34 11.52
N ASP A 23 -35.67 18.66 11.72
CA ASP A 23 -35.60 19.70 10.68
C ASP A 23 -34.31 19.64 9.81
N TYR A 24 -33.20 19.18 10.38
CA TYR A 24 -31.91 19.03 9.70
C TYR A 24 -31.89 17.98 8.57
N PHE A 25 -32.80 17.00 8.59
CA PHE A 25 -32.87 15.96 7.57
C PHE A 25 -33.68 16.37 6.33
N PHE A 26 -34.55 17.39 6.43
CA PHE A 26 -35.41 17.80 5.31
C PHE A 26 -34.64 18.42 4.14
N ASN A 27 -33.40 18.85 4.38
CA ASN A 27 -32.55 19.42 3.34
C ASN A 27 -31.72 18.37 2.58
N ILE A 28 -31.66 17.12 3.08
CA ILE A 28 -30.95 16.05 2.39
C ILE A 28 -31.81 15.58 1.21
N PRO A 29 -31.27 15.53 -0.03
CA PRO A 29 -32.02 15.06 -1.19
C PRO A 29 -32.60 13.64 -1.01
N ASP A 30 -33.83 13.41 -1.50
CA ASP A 30 -34.52 12.12 -1.36
C ASP A 30 -33.73 10.94 -1.97
N ASP A 31 -33.01 11.20 -3.06
CA ASP A 31 -32.14 10.24 -3.73
C ASP A 31 -30.89 9.87 -2.92
N VAL A 32 -30.48 10.73 -1.98
CA VAL A 32 -29.45 10.42 -0.98
C VAL A 32 -30.08 9.70 0.21
N LEU A 33 -31.19 10.22 0.73
CA LEU A 33 -31.87 9.65 1.91
C LEU A 33 -32.24 8.17 1.70
N LYS A 34 -32.66 7.78 0.49
CA LYS A 34 -32.95 6.37 0.17
C LYS A 34 -31.73 5.44 0.27
N LEU A 35 -30.52 5.98 0.13
CA LEU A 35 -29.27 5.22 0.22
C LEU A 35 -28.73 5.11 1.66
N MET A 36 -29.33 5.84 2.60
CA MET A 36 -28.89 5.90 4.00
C MET A 36 -29.55 4.86 4.89
N TYR A 37 -28.90 4.48 5.99
CA TYR A 37 -29.48 3.64 7.04
C TYR A 37 -29.82 4.44 8.31
N PHE A 38 -30.93 4.07 8.96
CA PHE A 38 -31.42 4.70 10.19
C PHE A 38 -31.74 3.62 11.23
N LYS A 39 -31.17 3.73 12.44
CA LYS A 39 -31.43 2.80 13.56
C LYS A 39 -32.82 3.01 14.17
N ASN A 40 -33.34 4.23 14.12
CA ASN A 40 -34.58 4.65 14.76
C ASN A 40 -35.32 5.71 13.93
N GLY A 41 -36.50 6.10 14.42
CA GLY A 41 -37.33 7.10 13.79
C GLY A 41 -38.13 6.61 12.57
N PRO A 42 -38.78 7.54 11.84
CA PRO A 42 -39.72 7.22 10.76
C PRO A 42 -39.10 6.55 9.54
N LYS A 43 -37.78 6.70 9.34
CA LYS A 43 -37.03 6.07 8.24
C LYS A 43 -36.22 4.85 8.69
N LYS A 44 -36.49 4.30 9.89
CA LYS A 44 -35.81 3.10 10.39
C LYS A 44 -35.84 1.99 9.33
N ASN A 45 -34.67 1.51 8.97
CA ASN A 45 -34.48 0.50 7.92
C ASN A 45 -33.31 -0.45 8.22
N ILE A 46 -32.78 -0.42 9.45
CA ILE A 46 -31.81 -1.39 9.96
C ILE A 46 -32.19 -1.80 11.38
N ASP A 47 -31.85 -3.02 11.76
CA ASP A 47 -32.00 -3.48 13.14
C ASP A 47 -30.99 -2.77 14.05
N ASN A 48 -31.40 -2.45 15.27
CA ASN A 48 -30.55 -1.80 16.27
C ASN A 48 -29.36 -2.69 16.68
N TYR A 49 -29.50 -4.02 16.51
CA TYR A 49 -28.45 -5.00 16.81
C TYR A 49 -27.47 -5.20 15.66
N THR A 50 -27.77 -4.69 14.47
CA THR A 50 -26.81 -4.73 13.35
C THR A 50 -25.74 -3.69 13.60
N ASP A 51 -24.50 -4.15 13.72
CA ASP A 51 -23.34 -3.27 13.70
C ASP A 51 -23.24 -2.65 12.30
N GLU A 52 -23.56 -1.37 12.18
CA GLU A 52 -23.46 -0.60 10.93
C GLU A 52 -22.95 0.81 11.25
N PRO A 53 -21.68 1.14 10.92
CA PRO A 53 -21.07 2.39 11.32
C PRO A 53 -21.73 3.61 10.68
N SER A 54 -22.33 3.48 9.49
CA SER A 54 -23.01 4.59 8.80
C SER A 54 -24.44 4.83 9.26
N ALA A 55 -25.02 3.91 10.05
CA ALA A 55 -26.42 4.01 10.45
C ALA A 55 -26.65 5.21 11.37
N ILE A 56 -27.55 6.08 10.96
CA ILE A 56 -27.93 7.27 11.70
C ILE A 56 -28.82 6.87 12.87
N ASP A 57 -28.43 7.32 14.06
CA ASP A 57 -29.28 7.33 15.23
C ASP A 57 -29.79 8.77 15.44
N ILE A 58 -31.09 8.97 15.24
CA ILE A 58 -31.72 10.29 15.31
C ILE A 58 -31.89 10.80 16.75
N ASP A 59 -31.69 9.96 17.76
CA ASP A 59 -31.78 10.32 19.17
C ASP A 59 -30.44 10.87 19.70
N LEU A 60 -29.35 10.72 18.94
CA LEU A 60 -28.04 11.26 19.31
C LEU A 60 -27.99 12.80 19.18
N PRO A 61 -27.28 13.49 20.11
CA PRO A 61 -27.22 14.94 20.11
C PRO A 61 -26.52 15.50 18.87
N ILE A 62 -27.06 16.62 18.36
CA ILE A 62 -26.54 17.39 17.22
C ILE A 62 -26.32 18.83 17.68
N SER A 63 -25.20 19.44 17.29
CA SER A 63 -24.87 20.84 17.59
C SER A 63 -24.53 21.60 16.31
N GLU A 64 -25.17 22.74 16.07
CA GLU A 64 -24.84 23.61 14.93
C GLU A 64 -23.49 24.34 15.08
N ASP A 65 -22.83 24.22 16.23
CA ASP A 65 -21.53 24.81 16.49
C ASP A 65 -20.39 23.99 15.85
N PHE A 66 -20.13 24.21 14.56
CA PHE A 66 -19.07 23.54 13.79
C PHE A 66 -17.75 24.31 13.78
N HIS A 67 -17.53 25.25 14.71
CA HIS A 67 -16.22 25.89 14.84
C HIS A 67 -15.18 24.88 15.38
N ASN A 68 -13.99 24.88 14.77
CA ASN A 68 -12.85 24.02 15.17
C ASN A 68 -13.18 22.52 15.20
N LEU A 69 -13.75 21.99 14.11
CA LEU A 69 -13.97 20.54 13.97
C LEU A 69 -12.65 19.78 14.08
N GLU A 70 -12.57 18.89 15.07
CA GLU A 70 -11.51 17.90 15.15
C GLU A 70 -11.66 16.89 14.01
N LYS A 71 -10.54 16.27 13.62
CA LYS A 71 -10.55 15.18 12.65
C LYS A 71 -11.38 14.01 13.15
N VAL A 72 -12.08 13.35 12.25
CA VAL A 72 -12.83 12.14 12.62
C VAL A 72 -11.85 10.98 12.88
N PRO A 73 -12.24 10.02 13.73
CA PRO A 73 -11.41 8.84 14.00
C PRO A 73 -11.08 8.04 12.72
N TYR A 74 -9.95 7.32 12.75
CA TYR A 74 -9.67 6.29 11.77
C TYR A 74 -10.73 5.18 11.89
N TYR A 75 -11.43 4.86 10.80
CA TYR A 75 -12.68 4.07 10.78
C TYR A 75 -13.85 4.75 11.52
N PRO A 76 -14.42 5.83 10.95
CA PRO A 76 -15.47 6.58 11.62
C PRO A 76 -16.78 5.79 11.71
N SER A 77 -17.56 6.05 12.76
CA SER A 77 -18.96 5.64 12.86
C SER A 77 -19.82 6.84 13.26
N TYR A 78 -21.06 6.91 12.79
CA TYR A 78 -21.99 7.99 13.11
C TYR A 78 -22.19 8.15 14.63
N GLU A 79 -22.20 7.02 15.34
CA GLU A 79 -22.35 6.97 16.79
C GLU A 79 -21.16 7.60 17.52
N SER A 80 -19.93 7.38 17.03
CA SER A 80 -18.71 7.95 17.61
C SER A 80 -18.46 9.44 17.29
N LEU A 81 -19.18 10.00 16.30
CA LEU A 81 -19.05 11.42 15.97
C LEU A 81 -19.51 12.32 17.12
N GLN A 82 -18.81 13.43 17.35
CA GLN A 82 -19.27 14.47 18.28
C GLN A 82 -20.52 15.18 17.75
N PRO A 83 -21.33 15.83 18.60
CA PRO A 83 -22.58 16.49 18.18
C PRO A 83 -22.42 17.46 17.00
N ASN A 84 -21.32 18.20 16.95
CA ASN A 84 -21.00 19.12 15.86
C ASN A 84 -20.51 18.40 14.58
N GLN A 85 -19.79 17.29 14.72
CA GLN A 85 -19.40 16.44 13.59
C GLN A 85 -20.62 15.77 12.94
N ARG A 86 -21.62 15.36 13.73
CA ARG A 86 -22.91 14.85 13.20
C ARG A 86 -23.63 15.92 12.38
N PHE A 87 -23.71 17.16 12.90
CA PHE A 87 -24.28 18.28 12.16
C PHE A 87 -23.55 18.52 10.84
N TYR A 88 -22.21 18.57 10.89
CA TYR A 88 -21.38 18.74 9.69
C TYR A 88 -21.64 17.62 8.68
N PHE A 89 -21.65 16.35 9.10
CA PHE A 89 -21.90 15.22 8.22
C PHE A 89 -23.27 15.32 7.53
N LEU A 90 -24.33 15.61 8.29
CA LEU A 90 -25.68 15.76 7.73
C LEU A 90 -25.78 16.93 6.75
N ASN A 91 -25.14 18.06 7.05
CA ASN A 91 -25.09 19.22 6.15
C ASN A 91 -24.22 18.93 4.91
N TRP A 92 -23.14 18.17 5.06
CA TRP A 92 -22.28 17.74 3.96
C TRP A 92 -23.05 16.85 2.98
N LEU A 93 -23.90 15.93 3.46
CA LEU A 93 -24.73 15.06 2.60
C LEU A 93 -25.69 15.82 1.68
N VAL A 94 -26.03 17.08 1.99
CA VAL A 94 -26.83 17.94 1.11
C VAL A 94 -26.06 18.28 -0.17
N LYS A 95 -24.77 18.61 -0.03
CA LYS A 95 -23.93 19.14 -1.12
C LYS A 95 -22.98 18.11 -1.73
N ARG A 96 -22.49 17.17 -0.92
CA ARG A 96 -21.52 16.09 -1.26
C ARG A 96 -20.32 16.62 -2.05
N ASN A 97 -19.86 17.81 -1.70
CA ASN A 97 -18.62 18.40 -2.22
C ASN A 97 -17.39 17.73 -1.58
N CYS A 98 -16.18 18.08 -2.02
CA CYS A 98 -14.96 17.56 -1.40
C CYS A 98 -14.91 17.98 0.09
N PRO A 99 -14.95 17.05 1.06
CA PRO A 99 -14.98 17.39 2.48
C PRO A 99 -13.60 17.83 2.98
N GLU A 100 -13.56 18.61 4.06
CA GLU A 100 -12.29 18.96 4.73
C GLU A 100 -11.62 17.73 5.37
N ASP A 101 -12.43 16.81 5.90
CA ASP A 101 -11.99 15.51 6.38
C ASP A 101 -12.62 14.40 5.55
N ILE A 102 -11.77 13.57 4.92
CA ILE A 102 -12.19 12.47 4.06
C ILE A 102 -13.01 11.41 4.79
N GLY A 103 -12.90 11.31 6.13
CA GLY A 103 -13.63 10.32 6.89
C GLY A 103 -15.16 10.47 6.80
N TYR A 104 -15.68 11.69 6.55
CA TYR A 104 -17.11 11.88 6.25
C TYR A 104 -17.54 11.19 4.96
N ALA A 105 -16.69 11.22 3.93
CA ALA A 105 -16.95 10.52 2.68
C ALA A 105 -16.88 9.00 2.86
N PHE A 106 -15.93 8.50 3.66
CA PHE A 106 -15.87 7.08 4.01
C PHE A 106 -17.09 6.63 4.80
N LEU A 107 -17.57 7.43 5.76
CA LEU A 107 -18.79 7.13 6.50
C LEU A 107 -20.01 6.99 5.58
N TYR A 108 -20.12 7.84 4.54
CA TYR A 108 -21.18 7.68 3.54
C TYR A 108 -20.93 6.49 2.61
N LEU A 109 -19.69 6.23 2.19
CA LEU A 109 -19.33 5.05 1.42
C LEU A 109 -19.71 3.76 2.15
N TYR A 110 -19.60 3.71 3.48
CA TYR A 110 -20.05 2.56 4.25
C TYR A 110 -21.54 2.27 4.06
N SER A 111 -22.37 3.31 4.03
CA SER A 111 -23.81 3.20 3.74
C SER A 111 -24.05 2.68 2.33
N LEU A 112 -23.30 3.20 1.35
CA LEU A 112 -23.41 2.78 -0.05
C LEU A 112 -22.98 1.31 -0.22
N GLU A 113 -21.88 0.91 0.39
CA GLU A 113 -21.41 -0.49 0.38
C GLU A 113 -22.42 -1.43 1.05
N ARG A 114 -23.09 -1.02 2.13
CA ARG A 114 -24.18 -1.79 2.74
C ARG A 114 -25.37 -1.95 1.77
N ARG A 115 -25.77 -0.89 1.05
CA ARG A 115 -26.81 -0.99 0.01
C ARG A 115 -26.46 -1.99 -1.08
N LEU A 116 -25.21 -1.92 -1.56
CA LEU A 116 -24.68 -2.90 -2.50
C LEU A 116 -24.63 -4.30 -1.90
N TYR A 117 -24.38 -4.45 -0.61
CA TYR A 117 -24.35 -5.76 0.04
C TYR A 117 -25.75 -6.37 0.15
N ASP A 118 -26.73 -5.58 0.59
CA ASP A 118 -28.13 -5.96 0.77
C ASP A 118 -28.85 -6.18 -0.58
N GLY A 119 -28.27 -5.68 -1.68
CA GLY A 119 -28.82 -5.83 -3.03
C GLY A 119 -29.95 -4.86 -3.35
N GLU A 120 -29.96 -3.70 -2.68
CA GLU A 120 -30.99 -2.68 -2.85
C GLU A 120 -30.42 -1.44 -3.55
N TYR A 121 -31.23 -0.81 -4.42
CA TYR A 121 -30.84 0.41 -5.15
C TYR A 121 -29.48 0.32 -5.84
N ILE A 122 -29.13 -0.85 -6.38
CA ILE A 122 -27.77 -1.18 -6.83
C ILE A 122 -27.28 -0.17 -7.88
N LYS A 123 -28.09 0.10 -8.91
CA LYS A 123 -27.68 0.99 -10.01
C LYS A 123 -27.55 2.44 -9.55
N GLU A 124 -28.47 2.90 -8.71
CA GLU A 124 -28.44 4.24 -8.14
C GLU A 124 -27.23 4.43 -7.22
N THR A 125 -26.92 3.41 -6.43
CA THR A 125 -25.73 3.39 -5.57
C THR A 125 -24.45 3.42 -6.40
N LEU A 126 -24.37 2.65 -7.49
CA LEU A 126 -23.23 2.68 -8.42
C LEU A 126 -23.03 4.07 -9.06
N LEU A 127 -24.11 4.72 -9.49
CA LEU A 127 -24.07 6.06 -10.07
C LEU A 127 -23.62 7.10 -9.03
N GLU A 128 -24.10 6.99 -7.79
CA GLU A 128 -23.70 7.89 -6.71
C GLU A 128 -22.21 7.73 -6.38
N ILE A 129 -21.71 6.49 -6.24
CA ILE A 129 -20.29 6.23 -6.01
C ILE A 129 -19.45 6.83 -7.15
N ASN A 130 -19.85 6.64 -8.41
CA ASN A 130 -19.12 7.17 -9.55
C ASN A 130 -19.18 8.71 -9.65
N SER A 131 -20.26 9.33 -9.17
CA SER A 131 -20.38 10.79 -9.02
C SER A 131 -19.39 11.31 -7.97
N LEU A 132 -19.33 10.66 -6.79
CA LEU A 132 -18.43 11.03 -5.71
C LEU A 132 -16.95 10.96 -6.13
N GLN A 133 -16.56 9.94 -6.91
CA GLN A 133 -15.19 9.80 -7.43
C GLN A 133 -14.73 11.00 -8.27
N LYS A 134 -15.66 11.72 -8.93
CA LYS A 134 -15.35 12.91 -9.74
C LYS A 134 -15.14 14.17 -8.90
N ILE A 135 -15.68 14.17 -7.69
CA ILE A 135 -15.65 15.32 -6.78
C ILE A 135 -14.54 15.17 -5.75
N ILE A 136 -14.30 13.94 -5.28
CA ILE A 136 -13.42 13.64 -4.17
C ILE A 136 -12.05 13.19 -4.70
N ASN A 137 -11.09 14.11 -4.68
CA ASN A 137 -9.72 13.84 -5.10
C ASN A 137 -8.89 13.23 -3.96
N ASN A 138 -9.10 11.94 -3.68
CA ASN A 138 -8.34 11.21 -2.67
C ASN A 138 -8.10 9.75 -3.10
N ASP A 139 -6.82 9.35 -3.21
CA ASP A 139 -6.41 8.04 -3.73
C ASP A 139 -7.02 6.86 -2.94
N SER A 140 -7.08 6.96 -1.61
CA SER A 140 -7.68 5.90 -0.79
C SER A 140 -9.18 5.79 -1.02
N PHE A 141 -9.89 6.91 -1.06
CA PHE A 141 -11.32 6.92 -1.33
C PHE A 141 -11.61 6.37 -2.73
N ILE A 142 -10.87 6.81 -3.75
CA ILE A 142 -10.98 6.32 -5.13
C ILE A 142 -10.77 4.79 -5.17
N ASN A 143 -9.75 4.29 -4.49
CA ASN A 143 -9.47 2.85 -4.44
C ASN A 143 -10.64 2.06 -3.84
N TYR A 144 -11.13 2.41 -2.65
CA TYR A 144 -12.22 1.68 -2.00
C TYR A 144 -13.57 1.82 -2.72
N SER A 145 -13.86 3.01 -3.25
CA SER A 145 -15.07 3.23 -4.06
C SER A 145 -15.03 2.45 -5.38
N SER A 146 -13.87 2.32 -6.04
CA SER A 146 -13.72 1.45 -7.21
C SER A 146 -13.91 -0.02 -6.84
N ILE A 147 -13.37 -0.49 -5.70
CA ILE A 147 -13.62 -1.86 -5.20
C ILE A 147 -15.12 -2.09 -4.98
N SER A 148 -15.85 -1.10 -4.46
CA SER A 148 -17.30 -1.17 -4.27
C SER A 148 -18.05 -1.35 -5.58
N ILE A 149 -17.67 -0.60 -6.62
CA ILE A 149 -18.23 -0.76 -7.96
C ILE A 149 -17.95 -2.18 -8.49
N ILE A 150 -16.70 -2.64 -8.40
CA ILE A 150 -16.29 -3.98 -8.85
C ILE A 150 -17.10 -5.06 -8.16
N TYR A 151 -17.22 -4.98 -6.83
CA TYR A 151 -17.99 -5.91 -6.03
C TYR A 151 -19.43 -6.04 -6.56
N ALA A 152 -20.13 -4.93 -6.76
CA ALA A 152 -21.50 -4.96 -7.24
C ALA A 152 -21.61 -5.42 -8.70
N ILE A 153 -20.72 -4.98 -9.58
CA ILE A 153 -20.70 -5.40 -10.99
C ILE A 153 -20.54 -6.93 -11.08
N SER A 154 -19.61 -7.51 -10.31
CA SER A 154 -19.37 -8.94 -10.25
C SER A 154 -20.49 -9.71 -9.57
N LYS A 155 -20.94 -9.27 -8.38
CA LYS A 155 -21.96 -9.97 -7.58
C LYS A 155 -23.31 -10.04 -8.30
N TYR A 156 -23.69 -8.96 -9.00
CA TYR A 156 -24.99 -8.85 -9.66
C TYR A 156 -24.93 -9.05 -11.19
N ASN A 157 -23.78 -9.48 -11.73
CA ASN A 157 -23.56 -9.68 -13.17
C ASN A 157 -23.93 -8.46 -14.04
N LEU A 158 -23.59 -7.25 -13.57
CA LEU A 158 -23.95 -5.98 -14.22
C LEU A 158 -22.85 -5.49 -15.18
N TYR A 159 -22.17 -6.38 -15.89
CA TYR A 159 -21.00 -6.04 -16.69
C TYR A 159 -21.28 -4.99 -17.78
N SER A 160 -22.45 -5.06 -18.44
CA SER A 160 -22.86 -4.05 -19.44
C SER A 160 -23.15 -2.68 -18.82
N PHE A 161 -23.44 -2.61 -17.52
CA PHE A 161 -23.65 -1.35 -16.83
C PHE A 161 -22.33 -0.59 -16.60
N LEU A 162 -21.20 -1.30 -16.60
CA LEU A 162 -19.88 -0.69 -16.43
C LEU A 162 -19.57 0.36 -17.52
N ASP A 163 -20.13 0.19 -18.71
CA ASP A 163 -19.97 1.12 -19.84
C ASP A 163 -20.69 2.46 -19.61
N THR A 164 -21.62 2.52 -18.66
CA THR A 164 -22.30 3.76 -18.26
C THR A 164 -21.52 4.55 -17.22
N LEU A 165 -20.51 3.94 -16.60
CA LEU A 165 -19.71 4.54 -15.54
C LEU A 165 -18.42 5.13 -16.10
N ASP A 166 -17.99 6.25 -15.53
CA ASP A 166 -16.67 6.80 -15.79
C ASP A 166 -15.62 5.98 -15.03
N THR A 167 -14.85 5.18 -15.77
CA THR A 167 -13.83 4.29 -15.18
C THR A 167 -12.42 4.89 -15.21
N SER A 168 -12.27 6.17 -15.59
CA SER A 168 -10.96 6.83 -15.71
C SER A 168 -10.21 6.96 -14.40
N MET A 169 -10.94 7.00 -13.27
CA MET A 169 -10.37 7.12 -11.93
C MET A 169 -9.99 5.76 -11.32
N PHE A 170 -10.27 4.64 -11.99
CA PHE A 170 -10.07 3.33 -11.38
C PHE A 170 -8.59 3.00 -11.25
N PRO A 171 -8.21 2.20 -10.23
CA PRO A 171 -6.85 1.70 -10.12
C PRO A 171 -6.39 0.93 -11.37
N ASP A 172 -5.10 1.03 -11.70
CA ASP A 172 -4.55 0.46 -12.93
C ASP A 172 -4.72 -1.05 -13.06
N PHE A 173 -4.72 -1.79 -11.94
CA PHE A 173 -4.96 -3.24 -11.97
C PHE A 173 -6.37 -3.57 -12.47
N PHE A 174 -7.36 -2.73 -12.18
CA PHE A 174 -8.71 -2.90 -12.72
C PHE A 174 -8.76 -2.52 -14.20
N ALA A 175 -8.16 -1.39 -14.57
CA ALA A 175 -8.13 -0.94 -15.96
C ALA A 175 -7.49 -1.99 -16.87
N LEU A 176 -6.37 -2.58 -16.43
CA LEU A 176 -5.72 -3.69 -17.14
C LEU A 176 -6.65 -4.91 -17.28
N THR A 177 -7.28 -5.36 -16.18
CA THR A 177 -8.20 -6.50 -16.23
C THR A 177 -9.39 -6.21 -17.14
N LYS A 178 -9.95 -5.00 -17.12
CA LYS A 178 -11.03 -4.60 -18.04
C LYS A 178 -10.58 -4.72 -19.49
N LYS A 179 -9.39 -4.20 -19.83
CA LYS A 179 -8.83 -4.28 -21.18
C LYS A 179 -8.61 -5.71 -21.66
N ILE A 180 -8.09 -6.58 -20.80
CA ILE A 180 -7.85 -7.97 -21.18
C ILE A 180 -9.15 -8.78 -21.28
N VAL A 181 -10.05 -8.63 -20.31
CA VAL A 181 -11.26 -9.46 -20.21
C VAL A 181 -12.35 -9.02 -21.20
N TYR A 182 -12.53 -7.72 -21.40
CA TYR A 182 -13.60 -7.19 -22.25
C TYR A 182 -13.12 -6.77 -23.64
N ASP A 183 -12.02 -6.01 -23.71
CA ASP A 183 -11.54 -5.51 -25.02
C ASP A 183 -10.74 -6.59 -25.77
N GLY A 184 -10.12 -7.52 -25.04
CA GLY A 184 -9.29 -8.60 -25.58
C GLY A 184 -8.00 -8.10 -26.24
N LYS A 185 -7.65 -6.82 -26.05
CA LYS A 185 -6.52 -6.19 -26.74
C LYS A 185 -5.91 -5.02 -25.99
N LEU A 186 -4.63 -4.78 -26.25
CA LEU A 186 -3.87 -3.65 -25.70
C LEU A 186 -2.96 -3.04 -26.77
N THR A 187 -3.00 -1.72 -26.92
CA THR A 187 -2.07 -0.97 -27.74
C THR A 187 -0.69 -0.88 -27.09
N ALA A 188 0.36 -0.60 -27.87
CA ALA A 188 1.70 -0.37 -27.34
C ALA A 188 1.75 0.72 -26.25
N SER A 189 0.96 1.79 -26.38
CA SER A 189 0.89 2.86 -25.35
C SER A 189 0.32 2.31 -24.04
N GLU A 190 -0.80 1.59 -24.10
CA GLU A 190 -1.45 1.04 -22.90
C GLU A 190 -0.54 0.03 -22.18
N ILE A 191 0.18 -0.82 -22.92
CA ILE A 191 1.18 -1.74 -22.32
C ILE A 191 2.27 -0.96 -21.58
N ILE A 192 2.72 0.18 -22.13
CA ILE A 192 3.71 1.05 -21.49
C ILE A 192 3.13 1.71 -20.24
N ASP A 193 1.89 2.19 -20.29
CA ASP A 193 1.19 2.81 -19.16
C ASP A 193 1.09 1.82 -17.98
N PHE A 194 0.73 0.56 -18.26
CA PHE A 194 0.67 -0.52 -17.27
C PHE A 194 2.03 -1.10 -16.85
N SER A 195 3.16 -0.61 -17.40
CA SER A 195 4.48 -1.18 -17.13
C SER A 195 4.84 -1.31 -15.64
N HIS A 196 4.34 -0.39 -14.80
CA HIS A 196 4.64 -0.36 -13.39
C HIS A 196 3.94 -1.45 -12.57
N ILE A 197 2.70 -1.85 -12.95
CA ILE A 197 2.01 -3.00 -12.33
C ILE A 197 2.46 -4.34 -12.92
N LEU A 198 2.96 -4.35 -14.17
CA LEU A 198 3.46 -5.55 -14.85
C LEU A 198 4.84 -6.02 -14.35
N GLY A 199 5.42 -5.38 -13.34
CA GLY A 199 6.74 -5.75 -12.80
C GLY A 199 7.94 -5.29 -13.64
N TYR A 200 7.74 -4.41 -14.63
CA TYR A 200 8.82 -3.85 -15.43
C TYR A 200 9.59 -2.76 -14.66
N LYS A 201 10.90 -2.99 -14.44
CA LYS A 201 11.73 -2.15 -13.56
C LYS A 201 12.55 -1.08 -14.31
N GLU A 202 12.75 -1.24 -15.61
CA GLU A 202 13.74 -0.48 -16.39
C GLU A 202 13.18 0.79 -17.08
N LYS A 203 12.71 1.76 -16.28
CA LYS A 203 12.00 2.94 -16.80
C LYS A 203 12.85 3.94 -17.60
N ARG A 204 14.18 3.76 -17.67
CA ARG A 204 15.10 4.73 -18.31
C ARG A 204 14.74 5.02 -19.76
N TYR A 205 14.47 3.98 -20.56
CA TYR A 205 14.24 4.15 -22.00
C TYR A 205 12.84 4.71 -22.29
N ILE A 206 11.82 4.28 -21.55
CA ILE A 206 10.49 4.87 -21.60
C ILE A 206 10.57 6.37 -21.30
N ASN A 207 11.24 6.76 -20.20
CA ASN A 207 11.27 8.16 -19.76
C ASN A 207 12.05 9.11 -20.69
N ASN A 208 13.09 8.63 -21.38
CA ASN A 208 13.98 9.48 -22.17
C ASN A 208 13.79 9.33 -23.69
N TYR A 209 13.16 8.24 -24.13
CA TYR A 209 13.07 7.84 -25.53
C TYR A 209 11.71 7.18 -25.83
N TYR A 210 10.63 7.75 -25.28
CA TYR A 210 9.27 7.19 -25.35
C TYR A 210 8.85 6.81 -26.77
N ASP A 211 8.97 7.73 -27.73
CA ASP A 211 8.52 7.48 -29.10
C ASP A 211 9.28 6.33 -29.77
N ILE A 212 10.60 6.26 -29.54
CA ILE A 212 11.42 5.16 -30.05
C ILE A 212 10.99 3.86 -29.37
N PHE A 213 10.85 3.86 -28.04
CA PHE A 213 10.43 2.66 -27.29
C PHE A 213 9.06 2.15 -27.74
N LYS A 214 8.10 3.06 -27.91
CA LYS A 214 6.76 2.75 -28.41
C LYS A 214 6.81 2.18 -29.83
N ASN A 215 7.60 2.77 -30.72
CA ASN A 215 7.73 2.27 -32.09
C ASN A 215 8.38 0.89 -32.15
N GLU A 216 9.40 0.63 -31.32
CA GLU A 216 10.03 -0.70 -31.24
C GLU A 216 9.05 -1.73 -30.66
N LEU A 217 8.22 -1.34 -29.68
CA LEU A 217 7.17 -2.20 -29.14
C LEU A 217 6.09 -2.49 -30.20
N LEU A 218 5.65 -1.49 -30.97
CA LEU A 218 4.71 -1.67 -32.08
C LEU A 218 5.24 -2.69 -33.10
N GLN A 219 6.51 -2.59 -33.50
CA GLN A 219 7.12 -3.57 -34.40
C GLN A 219 7.15 -4.98 -33.81
N ILE A 220 7.43 -5.11 -32.51
CA ILE A 220 7.39 -6.42 -31.83
C ILE A 220 5.96 -7.00 -31.84
N LEU A 221 4.94 -6.16 -31.63
CA LEU A 221 3.55 -6.59 -31.67
C LEU A 221 3.15 -7.05 -33.07
N GLU A 222 3.51 -6.28 -34.11
CA GLU A 222 3.25 -6.66 -35.51
C GLU A 222 3.97 -7.96 -35.91
N GLU A 223 5.22 -8.13 -35.48
CA GLU A 223 6.00 -9.35 -35.73
C GLU A 223 5.40 -10.59 -35.05
N LYS A 224 4.90 -10.44 -33.82
CA LYS A 224 4.46 -11.58 -32.98
C LYS A 224 2.97 -11.91 -33.13
N TYR A 225 2.11 -10.90 -33.26
CA TYR A 225 0.66 -11.04 -33.29
C TYR A 225 0.05 -10.68 -34.65
N HIS A 226 0.86 -10.27 -35.64
CA HIS A 226 0.39 -9.84 -36.97
C HIS A 226 -0.57 -8.64 -36.92
N THR A 227 -0.51 -7.85 -35.85
CA THR A 227 -1.28 -6.63 -35.61
C THR A 227 -0.49 -5.68 -34.70
N PRO A 228 -0.68 -4.35 -34.77
CA PRO A 228 -0.02 -3.39 -33.87
C PRO A 228 -0.52 -3.42 -32.41
N GLU A 229 -1.43 -4.33 -32.07
CA GLU A 229 -1.99 -4.52 -30.74
C GLU A 229 -1.58 -5.89 -30.18
N PHE A 230 -1.38 -5.99 -28.87
CA PHE A 230 -1.42 -7.28 -28.19
C PHE A 230 -2.86 -7.81 -28.30
N VAL A 231 -3.00 -9.07 -28.73
CA VAL A 231 -4.31 -9.74 -28.82
C VAL A 231 -4.34 -10.88 -27.83
N PHE A 232 -5.27 -10.82 -26.90
CA PHE A 232 -5.52 -11.89 -25.96
C PHE A 232 -6.34 -12.99 -26.65
N SER A 233 -5.76 -14.18 -26.77
CA SER A 233 -6.38 -15.36 -27.39
C SER A 233 -6.95 -16.36 -26.36
N GLY A 234 -7.08 -15.94 -25.11
CA GLY A 234 -7.39 -16.84 -23.99
C GLY A 234 -6.12 -17.44 -23.37
N THR A 235 -6.27 -17.97 -22.16
CA THR A 235 -5.21 -18.75 -21.49
C THR A 235 -5.81 -20.03 -20.91
N ASN A 236 -5.07 -21.13 -21.00
CA ASN A 236 -5.41 -22.37 -20.30
C ASN A 236 -4.94 -22.33 -18.83
N ASP A 237 -4.13 -21.34 -18.46
CA ASP A 237 -3.65 -21.18 -17.09
C ASP A 237 -4.72 -20.58 -16.19
N LYS A 238 -4.75 -21.03 -14.94
CA LYS A 238 -5.60 -20.41 -13.92
C LYS A 238 -5.05 -19.01 -13.59
N VAL A 239 -5.84 -17.98 -13.86
CA VAL A 239 -5.52 -16.60 -13.44
C VAL A 239 -5.57 -16.53 -11.91
N PRO A 240 -4.51 -16.05 -11.24
CA PRO A 240 -4.53 -15.87 -9.79
C PRO A 240 -5.55 -14.80 -9.40
N SER A 241 -6.00 -14.85 -8.15
CA SER A 241 -6.93 -13.84 -7.61
C SER A 241 -6.21 -13.01 -6.54
N MET A 242 -6.40 -11.70 -6.58
CA MET A 242 -6.06 -10.80 -5.49
C MET A 242 -7.26 -10.64 -4.56
N ASN A 243 -7.02 -10.56 -3.25
CA ASN A 243 -8.06 -10.27 -2.28
C ASN A 243 -8.17 -8.75 -2.09
N LEU A 244 -9.27 -8.18 -2.56
CA LEU A 244 -9.65 -6.79 -2.30
C LEU A 244 -10.68 -6.75 -1.17
N MET A 245 -10.90 -5.59 -0.56
CA MET A 245 -11.79 -5.49 0.59
C MET A 245 -12.65 -4.23 0.52
N LEU A 246 -13.95 -4.38 0.76
CA LEU A 246 -14.86 -3.25 0.98
C LEU A 246 -14.44 -2.50 2.25
N SER A 247 -14.65 -1.19 2.26
CA SER A 247 -14.19 -0.30 3.34
C SER A 247 -15.04 -0.40 4.60
N ASN A 248 -16.33 -0.72 4.46
CA ASN A 248 -17.27 -0.95 5.54
C ASN A 248 -16.88 -2.23 6.29
N PHE A 249 -16.31 -2.03 7.46
CA PHE A 249 -15.78 -3.09 8.29
C PHE A 249 -16.84 -3.95 8.97
N SER A 250 -18.10 -3.53 8.94
CA SER A 250 -19.21 -4.23 9.57
C SER A 250 -19.97 -5.16 8.62
N LEU A 251 -19.55 -5.26 7.36
CA LEU A 251 -20.07 -6.24 6.41
C LEU A 251 -19.53 -7.65 6.74
N PRO A 252 -20.39 -8.69 6.89
CA PRO A 252 -19.94 -10.05 7.21
C PRO A 252 -19.00 -10.66 6.15
N ASP A 253 -19.30 -10.45 4.87
CA ASP A 253 -18.43 -10.83 3.76
C ASP A 253 -18.06 -9.60 2.94
N ARG A 254 -16.89 -9.04 3.26
CA ARG A 254 -16.34 -7.85 2.60
C ARG A 254 -15.18 -8.14 1.67
N ASN A 255 -14.78 -9.41 1.53
CA ASN A 255 -13.69 -9.80 0.63
C ASN A 255 -14.20 -9.83 -0.81
N VAL A 256 -13.41 -9.31 -1.72
CA VAL A 256 -13.71 -9.26 -3.15
C VAL A 256 -12.54 -9.89 -3.88
N TYR A 257 -12.73 -11.13 -4.35
CA TYR A 257 -11.71 -11.85 -5.10
C TYR A 257 -11.71 -11.35 -6.54
N PHE A 258 -10.65 -10.65 -6.92
CA PHE A 258 -10.51 -10.03 -8.24
C PHE A 258 -9.40 -10.71 -9.07
N PRO A 259 -9.58 -10.93 -10.38
CA PRO A 259 -8.53 -11.50 -11.23
C PRO A 259 -7.28 -10.62 -11.27
N ASP A 260 -6.14 -11.21 -10.91
CA ASP A 260 -4.83 -10.57 -10.93
C ASP A 260 -4.09 -10.88 -12.23
N ILE A 261 -4.41 -10.11 -13.27
CA ILE A 261 -3.81 -10.25 -14.59
C ILE A 261 -2.31 -9.92 -14.54
N ALA A 262 -1.90 -8.95 -13.74
CA ALA A 262 -0.51 -8.51 -13.66
C ALA A 262 0.42 -9.62 -13.13
N ASN A 263 -0.04 -10.42 -12.16
CA ASN A 263 0.72 -11.56 -11.61
C ASN A 263 0.42 -12.90 -12.29
N SER A 264 -0.23 -12.89 -13.46
CA SER A 264 -0.53 -14.09 -14.25
C SER A 264 0.51 -14.36 -15.36
N SER A 265 0.33 -15.44 -16.13
CA SER A 265 1.12 -15.69 -17.34
C SER A 265 0.94 -14.58 -18.39
N ILE A 266 -0.22 -13.93 -18.45
CA ILE A 266 -0.50 -12.77 -19.32
C ILE A 266 0.37 -11.58 -18.90
N GLY A 267 0.41 -11.26 -17.61
CA GLY A 267 1.26 -10.19 -17.09
C GLY A 267 2.75 -10.46 -17.34
N THR A 268 3.17 -11.71 -17.21
CA THR A 268 4.54 -12.14 -17.56
C THR A 268 4.85 -11.93 -19.03
N GLU A 269 3.91 -12.25 -19.93
CA GLU A 269 4.06 -12.03 -21.36
C GLU A 269 4.14 -10.54 -21.71
N LEU A 270 3.24 -9.71 -21.17
CA LEU A 270 3.26 -8.26 -21.35
C LEU A 270 4.57 -7.65 -20.83
N CYS A 271 5.07 -8.09 -19.67
CA CYS A 271 6.36 -7.66 -19.14
C CYS A 271 7.53 -8.09 -20.05
N SER A 272 7.46 -9.28 -20.65
CA SER A 272 8.46 -9.75 -21.61
C SER A 272 8.53 -8.86 -22.86
N LEU A 273 7.37 -8.45 -23.40
CA LEU A 273 7.29 -7.51 -24.52
C LEU A 273 7.98 -6.17 -24.19
N LEU A 274 7.81 -5.66 -22.98
CA LEU A 274 8.50 -4.45 -22.51
C LEU A 274 10.03 -4.62 -22.47
N TYR A 275 10.54 -5.77 -22.02
CA TYR A 275 11.99 -6.05 -22.05
C TYR A 275 12.52 -6.26 -23.48
N MET A 276 11.74 -6.85 -24.38
CA MET A 276 12.11 -6.94 -25.79
C MET A 276 12.22 -5.55 -26.43
N ALA A 277 11.24 -4.67 -26.18
CA ALA A 277 11.24 -3.29 -26.65
C ALA A 277 12.41 -2.49 -26.06
N HIS A 278 12.75 -2.72 -24.78
CA HIS A 278 13.94 -2.14 -24.15
C HIS A 278 15.20 -2.50 -24.93
N ASP A 279 15.41 -3.78 -25.24
CA ASP A 279 16.62 -4.24 -25.91
C ASP A 279 16.70 -3.76 -27.37
N LYS A 280 15.57 -3.74 -28.09
CA LYS A 280 15.51 -3.14 -29.44
C LYS A 280 15.81 -1.65 -29.39
N THR A 281 15.18 -0.88 -28.50
CA THR A 281 15.43 0.56 -28.30
C THR A 281 16.90 0.85 -28.04
N LYS A 282 17.53 0.07 -27.15
CA LYS A 282 18.96 0.18 -26.84
C LYS A 282 19.84 -0.08 -28.07
N LYS A 283 19.49 -1.04 -28.93
CA LYS A 283 20.20 -1.31 -30.19
C LYS A 283 20.01 -0.19 -31.20
N SER A 284 18.79 0.30 -31.40
CA SER A 284 18.45 1.38 -32.33
C SER A 284 19.15 2.69 -31.96
N LEU A 285 19.15 3.04 -30.67
CA LEU A 285 19.87 4.24 -30.18
C LEU A 285 21.39 4.13 -30.37
N ARG A 286 21.97 2.93 -30.26
CA ARG A 286 23.40 2.70 -30.53
C ARG A 286 23.72 2.83 -32.02
N LYS A 287 22.88 2.30 -32.90
CA LYS A 287 23.07 2.40 -34.36
C LYS A 287 22.98 3.85 -34.85
N ASN A 288 22.07 4.64 -34.28
CA ASN A 288 21.83 6.01 -34.72
C ASN A 288 22.76 7.05 -34.07
N ASN A 289 23.73 6.64 -33.23
CA ASN A 289 24.55 7.52 -32.38
C ASN A 289 23.75 8.49 -31.48
N SER A 290 22.42 8.35 -31.43
CA SER A 290 21.51 9.14 -30.60
C SER A 290 21.51 8.71 -29.13
N TYR A 291 22.17 7.59 -28.82
CA TYR A 291 22.36 7.13 -27.45
C TYR A 291 23.30 8.08 -26.70
N LYS A 292 22.74 9.15 -26.14
CA LYS A 292 23.40 9.89 -25.08
C LYS A 292 23.35 9.00 -23.84
N HIS A 293 24.45 8.30 -23.57
CA HIS A 293 24.76 7.97 -22.18
C HIS A 293 24.93 9.31 -21.48
N ILE A 294 23.82 9.85 -20.95
CA ILE A 294 23.89 10.87 -19.91
C ILE A 294 24.38 10.14 -18.67
N ASN A 295 25.64 9.70 -18.70
CA ASN A 295 26.43 9.66 -17.50
C ASN A 295 26.57 11.13 -17.13
N LYS A 296 25.59 11.66 -16.40
CA LYS A 296 25.88 12.76 -15.50
C LYS A 296 26.90 12.17 -14.54
N THR A 297 28.17 12.24 -14.90
CA THR A 297 29.30 11.95 -14.03
C THR A 297 29.31 13.09 -13.04
N ILE A 298 28.33 13.09 -12.12
CA ILE A 298 28.37 13.94 -10.95
C ILE A 298 29.61 13.47 -10.23
N LYS A 299 30.65 14.31 -10.23
CA LYS A 299 31.89 14.06 -9.51
C LYS A 299 31.48 13.81 -8.06
N LYS A 300 31.48 12.55 -7.64
CA LYS A 300 31.02 12.19 -6.29
C LYS A 300 31.95 12.89 -5.32
N LYS A 301 31.37 13.65 -4.38
CA LYS A 301 32.14 14.24 -3.29
C LYS A 301 32.78 13.08 -2.52
N ILE A 302 34.07 13.18 -2.21
CA ILE A 302 34.82 12.15 -1.49
C ILE A 302 35.03 12.61 -0.06
N ASN A 303 34.88 11.71 0.90
CA ASN A 303 35.26 11.95 2.28
C ASN A 303 36.79 11.95 2.36
N VAL A 304 37.36 13.09 2.75
CA VAL A 304 38.82 13.28 2.79
C VAL A 304 39.52 12.38 3.79
N ARG A 305 38.82 11.94 4.83
CA ARG A 305 39.36 11.09 5.90
C ARG A 305 39.46 9.63 5.45
N THR A 306 38.45 9.13 4.74
CA THR A 306 38.32 7.70 4.41
C THR A 306 38.55 7.38 2.94
N GLY A 307 38.53 8.38 2.06
CA GLY A 307 38.63 8.20 0.61
C GLY A 307 37.35 7.67 -0.05
N TYR A 308 36.26 7.51 0.70
CA TYR A 308 35.02 6.94 0.16
C TYR A 308 34.00 7.99 -0.31
N PRO A 309 33.10 7.65 -1.25
CA PRO A 309 32.11 8.58 -1.75
C PRO A 309 31.07 9.00 -0.70
N ILE A 310 30.78 10.29 -0.66
CA ILE A 310 29.69 10.91 0.10
C ILE A 310 28.42 10.93 -0.77
N ALA A 311 27.28 10.61 -0.16
CA ALA A 311 25.96 10.69 -0.78
C ALA A 311 25.52 12.16 -0.99
N THR A 312 24.39 12.34 -1.67
CA THR A 312 23.82 13.69 -1.86
C THR A 312 23.30 14.25 -0.54
N GLN A 313 23.32 15.58 -0.40
CA GLN A 313 22.83 16.25 0.82
C GLN A 313 21.37 15.89 1.11
N LYS A 314 20.52 15.80 0.07
CA LYS A 314 19.13 15.33 0.21
C LYS A 314 19.05 13.95 0.84
N SER A 315 19.85 12.99 0.35
CA SER A 315 19.85 11.62 0.88
C SER A 315 20.33 11.54 2.33
N ILE A 316 21.32 12.36 2.70
CA ILE A 316 21.81 12.49 4.07
C ILE A 316 20.73 13.07 4.99
N ASN A 317 20.10 14.18 4.57
CA ASN A 317 19.05 14.84 5.35
C ASN A 317 17.84 13.91 5.59
N ASN A 318 17.45 13.14 4.57
CA ASN A 318 16.37 12.16 4.72
C ASN A 318 16.69 11.10 5.78
N THR A 319 17.92 10.57 5.81
CA THR A 319 18.31 9.59 6.84
C THR A 319 18.44 10.22 8.22
N LYS A 320 18.88 11.48 8.32
CA LYS A 320 18.86 12.20 9.59
C LYS A 320 17.45 12.37 10.14
N GLN A 321 16.50 12.71 9.27
CA GLN A 321 15.10 12.84 9.68
C GLN A 321 14.55 11.49 10.14
N ALA A 322 14.77 10.43 9.38
CA ALA A 322 14.37 9.08 9.78
C ALA A 322 14.97 8.65 11.13
N LEU A 323 16.23 9.00 11.40
CA LEU A 323 16.87 8.73 12.69
C LEU A 323 16.23 9.51 13.85
N ILE A 324 15.84 10.77 13.61
CA ILE A 324 15.11 11.59 14.60
C ILE A 324 13.73 10.98 14.86
N ASP A 325 13.02 10.56 13.81
CA ASP A 325 11.69 9.99 13.92
C ASP A 325 11.73 8.63 14.64
N SER A 326 12.73 7.81 14.33
CA SER A 326 13.04 6.56 15.04
C SER A 326 13.28 6.83 16.52
N ALA A 327 14.20 7.74 16.87
CA ALA A 327 14.50 8.05 18.27
C ALA A 327 13.29 8.57 19.07
N LYS A 328 12.30 9.21 18.40
CA LYS A 328 11.07 9.69 19.05
C LYS A 328 10.01 8.60 19.25
N ASN A 329 9.87 7.70 18.27
CA ASN A 329 8.74 6.79 18.19
C ASN A 329 9.10 5.33 18.51
N ASN A 330 10.39 5.01 18.61
CA ASN A 330 10.86 3.64 18.78
C ASN A 330 10.81 3.20 20.25
N THR A 331 9.61 3.05 20.78
CA THR A 331 9.34 2.51 22.13
C THR A 331 8.77 1.11 22.03
N PHE A 332 9.11 0.23 22.99
CA PHE A 332 8.58 -1.12 23.05
C PHE A 332 8.34 -1.56 24.49
N ASP A 333 7.09 -1.93 24.82
CA ASP A 333 6.71 -2.48 26.12
C ASP A 333 6.61 -4.01 26.04
N LYS A 334 7.50 -4.69 26.77
CA LYS A 334 7.55 -6.16 26.80
C LYS A 334 6.34 -6.79 27.48
N ASN A 335 5.78 -6.15 28.51
CA ASN A 335 4.63 -6.70 29.23
C ASN A 335 3.37 -6.59 28.36
N GLU A 336 3.18 -5.46 27.70
CA GLU A 336 2.10 -5.27 26.72
C GLU A 336 2.23 -6.27 25.57
N ALA A 337 3.44 -6.44 25.02
CA ALA A 337 3.69 -7.41 23.96
C ALA A 337 3.35 -8.85 24.38
N LEU A 338 3.70 -9.27 25.61
CA LEU A 338 3.32 -10.59 26.13
C LEU A 338 1.81 -10.73 26.32
N ALA A 339 1.12 -9.67 26.75
CA ALA A 339 -0.33 -9.68 26.90
C ALA A 339 -1.04 -9.81 25.53
N ILE A 340 -0.60 -9.04 24.53
CA ILE A 340 -1.10 -9.13 23.15
C ILE A 340 -0.87 -10.53 22.58
N ALA A 341 0.34 -11.07 22.73
CA ALA A 341 0.68 -12.39 22.23
C ALA A 341 -0.17 -13.52 22.86
N ARG A 342 -0.53 -13.40 24.15
CA ARG A 342 -1.40 -14.38 24.84
C ARG A 342 -2.87 -14.26 24.47
N SER A 343 -3.35 -13.04 24.22
CA SER A 343 -4.77 -12.74 24.01
C SER A 343 -5.22 -12.97 22.56
N SER A 344 -4.27 -12.99 21.63
CA SER A 344 -4.52 -13.20 20.21
C SER A 344 -4.94 -14.65 19.95
N VAL A 345 -6.09 -14.84 19.31
CA VAL A 345 -6.69 -16.17 19.04
C VAL A 345 -5.92 -16.93 17.92
N ASN A 346 -4.94 -16.29 17.26
CA ASN A 346 -4.12 -16.86 16.19
C ASN A 346 -2.66 -16.39 16.26
N GLU A 347 -1.78 -17.07 15.50
CA GLU A 347 -0.32 -16.85 15.44
C GLU A 347 0.11 -15.41 15.16
N ASN A 348 -0.77 -14.60 14.55
CA ASN A 348 -0.45 -13.24 14.14
C ASN A 348 -0.01 -12.35 15.30
N GLY A 349 -0.58 -12.52 16.50
CA GLY A 349 -0.22 -11.68 17.66
C GLY A 349 1.23 -11.85 18.08
N ALA A 350 1.65 -13.09 18.32
CA ALA A 350 3.01 -13.41 18.74
C ALA A 350 4.05 -13.09 17.64
N LEU A 351 3.76 -13.46 16.39
CA LEU A 351 4.63 -13.16 15.24
C LEU A 351 4.82 -11.65 15.05
N THR A 352 3.74 -10.88 15.15
CA THR A 352 3.79 -9.40 15.06
C THR A 352 4.65 -8.82 16.17
N MET A 353 4.53 -9.31 17.41
CA MET A 353 5.35 -8.82 18.51
C MET A 353 6.84 -9.16 18.36
N ILE A 354 7.18 -10.33 17.79
CA ILE A 354 8.57 -10.67 17.44
C ILE A 354 9.11 -9.68 16.40
N SER A 355 8.33 -9.35 15.37
CA SER A 355 8.69 -8.33 14.36
C SER A 355 8.87 -6.95 14.97
N SER A 356 7.93 -6.51 15.81
CA SER A 356 7.99 -5.19 16.45
C SER A 356 9.21 -5.08 17.37
N TYR A 357 9.51 -6.13 18.13
CA TYR A 357 10.70 -6.14 18.99
C TYR A 357 12.00 -6.16 18.18
N ARG A 358 12.05 -6.94 17.10
CA ARG A 358 13.18 -6.93 16.15
C ARG A 358 13.42 -5.52 15.62
N TYR A 359 12.37 -4.84 15.16
CA TYR A 359 12.45 -3.46 14.67
C TYR A 359 12.97 -2.52 15.75
N PHE A 360 12.42 -2.64 16.97
CA PHE A 360 12.85 -1.87 18.12
C PHE A 360 14.35 -1.98 18.41
N LEU A 361 14.91 -3.19 18.33
CA LEU A 361 16.32 -3.44 18.58
C LEU A 361 17.24 -2.87 17.49
N CYS A 362 16.84 -2.94 16.22
CA CYS A 362 17.77 -2.72 15.11
C CYS A 362 17.61 -1.38 14.39
N ASP A 363 16.45 -0.73 14.43
CA ASP A 363 16.13 0.40 13.55
C ASP A 363 17.10 1.59 13.73
N GLU A 364 17.31 2.04 14.98
CA GLU A 364 18.21 3.16 15.26
C GLU A 364 19.66 2.86 14.83
N ILE A 365 20.17 1.66 15.15
CA ILE A 365 21.53 1.23 14.81
C ILE A 365 21.69 1.11 13.29
N PHE A 366 20.69 0.56 12.61
CA PHE A 366 20.67 0.47 11.15
C PHE A 366 20.76 1.85 10.50
N LEU A 367 19.96 2.82 10.98
CA LEU A 367 19.94 4.19 10.47
C LEU A 367 21.26 4.93 10.76
N LYS A 368 21.89 4.71 11.91
CA LYS A 368 23.25 5.21 12.21
C LYS A 368 24.28 4.64 11.22
N GLY A 369 24.22 3.34 10.93
CA GLY A 369 25.11 2.71 9.94
C GLY A 369 24.88 3.24 8.52
N GLU A 370 23.62 3.43 8.11
CA GLU A 370 23.28 4.07 6.83
C GLU A 370 23.80 5.50 6.75
N LEU A 371 23.72 6.26 7.84
CA LEU A 371 24.23 7.62 7.89
C LEU A 371 25.75 7.64 7.76
N ALA A 372 26.47 6.80 8.50
CA ALA A 372 27.92 6.63 8.38
C ALA A 372 28.33 6.25 6.95
N TYR A 373 27.65 5.27 6.35
CA TYR A 373 27.89 4.87 4.96
C TYR A 373 27.69 6.02 3.97
N LYS A 374 26.63 6.82 4.15
CA LYS A 374 26.34 8.01 3.33
C LYS A 374 27.35 9.14 3.52
N TYR A 375 27.97 9.24 4.67
CA TYR A 375 29.09 10.15 4.91
C TYR A 375 30.43 9.63 4.37
N GLY A 376 30.48 8.38 3.89
CA GLY A 376 31.72 7.74 3.47
C GLY A 376 32.51 7.16 4.64
N ASP A 377 31.95 7.08 5.85
CA ASP A 377 32.58 6.49 7.02
C ASP A 377 32.29 4.98 7.07
N TRP A 378 32.80 4.24 6.08
CA TRP A 378 32.41 2.84 5.84
C TRP A 378 32.83 1.87 6.94
N ASP A 379 33.95 2.13 7.63
CA ASP A 379 34.38 1.29 8.77
C ASP A 379 33.42 1.42 9.95
N GLU A 380 32.87 2.63 10.17
CA GLU A 380 31.86 2.86 11.21
C GLU A 380 30.51 2.23 10.80
N ALA A 381 30.15 2.31 9.52
CA ALA A 381 28.97 1.64 9.00
C ALA A 381 29.05 0.11 9.17
N GLU A 382 30.21 -0.48 8.85
CA GLU A 382 30.50 -1.90 9.06
C GLU A 382 30.31 -2.29 10.52
N LYS A 383 30.98 -1.57 11.43
CA LYS A 383 30.89 -1.83 12.87
C LYS A 383 29.46 -1.79 13.39
N LEU A 384 28.70 -0.75 13.04
CA LEU A 384 27.31 -0.60 13.46
C LEU A 384 26.43 -1.72 12.92
N TRP A 385 26.52 -2.02 11.62
CA TRP A 385 25.70 -3.05 11.01
C TRP A 385 26.01 -4.46 11.50
N LEU A 386 27.28 -4.78 11.79
CA LEU A 386 27.65 -6.09 12.34
C LEU A 386 27.03 -6.35 13.72
N THR A 387 26.79 -5.32 14.55
CA THR A 387 26.15 -5.49 15.88
C THR A 387 24.70 -5.97 15.83
N ILE A 388 24.03 -5.82 14.68
CA ILE A 388 22.64 -6.22 14.48
C ILE A 388 22.50 -7.32 13.41
N LEU A 389 23.61 -7.93 12.99
CA LEU A 389 23.62 -8.96 11.95
C LEU A 389 22.78 -10.18 12.33
N GLU A 390 22.87 -10.67 13.58
CA GLU A 390 22.09 -11.85 14.01
C GLU A 390 20.57 -11.58 14.08
N ILE A 391 20.21 -10.32 14.33
CA ILE A 391 18.81 -9.85 14.44
C ILE A 391 18.21 -9.59 13.05
N SER A 392 19.00 -9.08 12.11
CA SER A 392 18.55 -8.68 10.76
C SER A 392 19.49 -9.16 9.64
N PRO A 393 19.76 -10.46 9.51
CA PRO A 393 20.85 -10.97 8.68
C PRO A 393 20.69 -10.62 7.19
N THR A 394 19.49 -10.73 6.64
CA THR A 394 19.24 -10.45 5.21
C THR A 394 19.56 -9.01 4.86
N GLN A 395 18.95 -8.06 5.56
CA GLN A 395 19.13 -6.62 5.32
C GLN A 395 20.60 -6.19 5.48
N ILE A 396 21.28 -6.69 6.50
CA ILE A 396 22.67 -6.33 6.78
C ILE A 396 23.64 -6.91 5.75
N CYS A 397 23.49 -8.18 5.38
CA CYS A 397 24.32 -8.80 4.35
C CYS A 397 24.18 -8.13 2.99
N GLU A 398 22.99 -7.63 2.64
CA GLU A 398 22.82 -6.85 1.41
C GLU A 398 23.64 -5.56 1.41
N LYS A 399 23.69 -4.84 2.54
CA LYS A 399 24.46 -3.60 2.67
C LYS A 399 25.96 -3.86 2.66
N LEU A 400 26.42 -4.80 3.50
CA LEU A 400 27.83 -5.15 3.63
C LEU A 400 28.39 -5.73 2.33
N SER A 401 27.66 -6.62 1.63
CA SER A 401 28.14 -7.20 0.37
C SER A 401 28.40 -6.13 -0.70
N ILE A 402 27.52 -5.13 -0.81
CA ILE A 402 27.71 -4.01 -1.75
C ILE A 402 28.92 -3.17 -1.35
N MET A 403 29.12 -2.92 -0.06
CA MET A 403 30.22 -2.13 0.46
C MET A 403 31.57 -2.84 0.26
N TYR A 404 31.68 -4.10 0.67
CA TYR A 404 32.88 -4.93 0.50
C TYR A 404 33.29 -5.06 -0.96
N ARG A 405 32.33 -5.28 -1.86
CA ARG A 405 32.61 -5.32 -3.30
C ARG A 405 33.26 -4.01 -3.80
N LYS A 406 32.82 -2.85 -3.31
CA LYS A 406 33.41 -1.55 -3.67
C LYS A 406 34.80 -1.36 -3.08
N GLN A 407 35.07 -1.93 -1.91
CA GLN A 407 36.39 -1.93 -1.28
C GLN A 407 37.34 -2.98 -1.90
N LYS A 408 36.86 -3.83 -2.81
CA LYS A 408 37.55 -5.01 -3.36
C LYS A 408 37.86 -6.07 -2.28
N ARG A 409 37.04 -6.14 -1.24
CA ARG A 409 37.07 -7.18 -0.20
C ARG A 409 36.16 -8.35 -0.63
N TYR A 410 36.56 -9.05 -1.69
CA TYR A 410 35.75 -10.09 -2.33
C TYR A 410 35.63 -11.36 -1.46
N SER A 411 36.68 -11.73 -0.72
CA SER A 411 36.60 -12.85 0.24
C SER A 411 35.66 -12.52 1.40
N ASP A 412 35.73 -11.30 1.95
CA ASP A 412 34.81 -10.83 2.99
C ASP A 412 33.34 -10.76 2.49
N GLU A 413 33.13 -10.36 1.23
CA GLU A 413 31.81 -10.38 0.57
C GLU A 413 31.22 -11.81 0.52
N VAL A 414 32.02 -12.81 0.16
CA VAL A 414 31.58 -14.21 0.14
C VAL A 414 31.28 -14.70 1.56
N TYR A 415 32.18 -14.42 2.50
CA TYR A 415 32.03 -14.82 3.90
C TYR A 415 30.75 -14.27 4.53
N ILE A 416 30.48 -12.96 4.40
CA ILE A 416 29.31 -12.34 5.03
C ILE A 416 27.99 -12.88 4.45
N LEU A 417 27.96 -13.21 3.16
CA LEU A 417 26.77 -13.79 2.53
C LEU A 417 26.54 -15.23 2.99
N GLN A 418 27.58 -16.05 3.07
CA GLN A 418 27.49 -17.42 3.61
C GLN A 418 27.05 -17.41 5.07
N ASN A 419 27.69 -16.58 5.88
CA ASN A 419 27.39 -16.46 7.30
C ASN A 419 25.96 -15.94 7.52
N GLY A 420 25.53 -14.92 6.77
CA GLY A 420 24.17 -14.39 6.83
C GLY A 420 23.08 -15.40 6.49
N ILE A 421 23.30 -16.25 5.47
CA ILE A 421 22.37 -17.34 5.14
C ILE A 421 22.26 -18.32 6.31
N ASN A 422 23.39 -18.67 6.94
CA ASN A 422 23.40 -19.57 8.09
C ASN A 422 22.74 -18.93 9.32
N LEU A 423 23.04 -17.66 9.61
CA LEU A 423 22.42 -16.91 10.70
C LEU A 423 20.90 -16.81 10.52
N TRP A 424 20.43 -16.50 9.31
CA TRP A 424 19.00 -16.44 9.03
C TRP A 424 18.30 -17.78 9.30
N LYS A 425 18.88 -18.91 8.85
CA LYS A 425 18.32 -20.25 9.09
C LYS A 425 18.19 -20.60 10.56
N ASN A 426 19.10 -20.09 11.40
CA ASN A 426 19.15 -20.40 12.82
C ASN A 426 18.62 -19.27 13.72
N SER A 427 18.13 -18.16 13.14
CA SER A 427 17.72 -16.99 13.91
C SER A 427 16.39 -17.23 14.61
N ILE A 428 16.32 -16.89 15.89
CA ILE A 428 15.07 -16.90 16.67
C ILE A 428 14.05 -15.88 16.15
N PHE A 429 14.50 -14.89 15.37
CA PHE A 429 13.65 -13.91 14.69
C PHE A 429 13.11 -14.40 13.34
N ASN A 430 13.53 -15.58 12.87
CA ASN A 430 13.09 -16.15 11.61
C ASN A 430 11.77 -16.92 11.76
N VAL A 431 10.72 -16.21 12.14
CA VAL A 431 9.37 -16.76 12.37
C VAL A 431 8.38 -16.46 11.25
N TYR A 432 8.82 -15.80 10.18
CA TYR A 432 8.03 -15.51 8.98
C TYR A 432 8.49 -16.40 7.81
N ASN A 433 7.63 -16.55 6.80
CA ASN A 433 7.95 -17.12 5.48
C ASN A 433 8.94 -16.26 4.67
N GLY A 434 10.02 -15.77 5.30
CA GLY A 434 11.12 -15.10 4.63
C GLY A 434 11.94 -16.10 3.81
N SER A 435 12.85 -15.58 2.98
CA SER A 435 13.71 -16.40 2.13
C SER A 435 15.13 -15.85 2.08
N THR A 436 16.10 -16.73 1.88
CA THR A 436 17.51 -16.39 1.59
C THR A 436 17.83 -16.38 0.10
N GLU A 437 16.84 -16.56 -0.78
CA GLU A 437 17.06 -16.69 -2.23
C GLU A 437 17.87 -15.53 -2.81
N ASP A 438 17.55 -14.29 -2.44
CA ASP A 438 18.31 -13.11 -2.88
C ASP A 438 19.78 -13.14 -2.41
N LEU A 439 20.03 -13.59 -1.17
CA LEU A 439 21.39 -13.75 -0.67
C LEU A 439 22.13 -14.87 -1.41
N GLU A 440 21.45 -15.96 -1.74
CA GLU A 440 22.03 -17.08 -2.49
C GLU A 440 22.39 -16.68 -3.92
N VAL A 441 21.54 -15.91 -4.59
CA VAL A 441 21.82 -15.33 -5.91
C VAL A 441 23.01 -14.37 -5.83
N ARG A 442 23.08 -13.53 -4.80
CA ARG A 442 24.23 -12.64 -4.56
C ARG A 442 25.51 -13.43 -4.28
N LEU A 443 25.43 -14.49 -3.48
CA LEU A 443 26.55 -15.35 -3.12
C LEU A 443 27.14 -16.03 -4.36
N LYS A 444 26.30 -16.59 -5.23
CA LYS A 444 26.76 -17.17 -6.52
C LYS A 444 27.57 -16.16 -7.33
N LYS A 445 27.09 -14.91 -7.41
CA LYS A 445 27.79 -13.81 -8.10
C LYS A 445 29.08 -13.40 -7.39
N ALA A 446 29.07 -13.28 -6.06
CA ALA A 446 30.22 -12.91 -5.25
C ALA A 446 31.34 -13.96 -5.35
N SER A 447 31.00 -15.25 -5.27
CA SER A 447 31.96 -16.36 -5.41
C SER A 447 32.63 -16.36 -6.78
N ALA A 448 31.87 -16.15 -7.86
CA ALA A 448 32.44 -16.02 -9.20
C ALA A 448 33.38 -14.80 -9.31
N LEU A 449 33.00 -13.68 -8.69
CA LEU A 449 33.81 -12.47 -8.68
C LEU A 449 35.11 -12.65 -7.88
N TYR A 450 35.04 -13.29 -6.71
CA TYR A 450 36.20 -13.61 -5.90
C TYR A 450 37.20 -14.51 -6.65
N THR A 451 36.73 -15.59 -7.29
CA THR A 451 37.59 -16.44 -8.12
C THR A 451 38.31 -15.66 -9.20
N LYS A 452 37.61 -14.73 -9.87
CA LYS A 452 38.20 -13.89 -10.93
C LYS A 452 39.20 -12.86 -10.40
N HIS A 453 38.98 -12.34 -9.19
CA HIS A 453 39.73 -11.22 -8.62
C HIS A 453 40.60 -11.60 -7.42
N LYS A 454 40.87 -12.89 -7.22
CA LYS A 454 41.60 -13.45 -6.08
C LYS A 454 42.94 -12.76 -5.79
N THR A 455 43.70 -12.41 -6.83
CA THR A 455 45.01 -11.74 -6.69
C THR A 455 44.91 -10.25 -6.35
N SER A 456 43.72 -9.65 -6.49
CA SER A 456 43.45 -8.23 -6.20
C SER A 456 42.53 -8.03 -4.99
N ASP A 457 42.29 -9.10 -4.25
CA ASP A 457 41.46 -9.10 -3.05
C ASP A 457 42.12 -8.27 -1.94
N LYS A 458 41.31 -7.48 -1.24
CA LYS A 458 41.74 -6.59 -0.15
C LYS A 458 41.05 -6.91 1.17
N SER A 459 40.51 -8.12 1.31
CA SER A 459 39.79 -8.56 2.50
C SER A 459 40.69 -8.51 3.73
N THR A 460 40.12 -8.09 4.86
CA THR A 460 40.83 -7.95 6.13
C THR A 460 40.28 -8.88 7.21
N GLY A 461 39.27 -9.69 6.88
CA GLY A 461 38.49 -10.43 7.86
C GLY A 461 37.35 -9.59 8.41
N ILE A 462 36.38 -10.28 9.02
CA ILE A 462 35.18 -9.71 9.62
C ILE A 462 35.07 -10.27 11.02
N ASP A 463 34.93 -9.38 12.01
CA ASP A 463 34.64 -9.75 13.40
C ASP A 463 33.17 -9.49 13.69
N ILE A 464 32.41 -10.56 13.98
CA ILE A 464 30.96 -10.49 14.21
C ILE A 464 30.73 -10.51 15.72
N PRO A 465 30.32 -9.37 16.33
CA PRO A 465 29.95 -9.36 17.73
C PRO A 465 28.62 -10.07 17.95
N ASN A 466 28.44 -10.68 19.13
CA ASN A 466 27.15 -11.22 19.54
C ASN A 466 26.12 -10.09 19.64
N ALA A 467 24.92 -10.32 19.11
CA ALA A 467 23.86 -9.33 19.22
C ALA A 467 23.32 -9.27 20.67
N SER A 468 23.02 -8.06 21.14
CA SER A 468 22.45 -7.85 22.47
C SER A 468 20.93 -7.76 22.38
N TYR A 469 20.23 -8.77 22.91
CA TYR A 469 18.78 -8.76 23.07
C TYR A 469 18.35 -9.73 24.17
N ASP A 470 17.15 -9.50 24.70
CA ASP A 470 16.53 -10.39 25.69
C ASP A 470 16.05 -11.70 25.05
N TYR A 471 16.90 -12.73 25.11
CA TYR A 471 16.63 -14.05 24.53
C TYR A 471 15.41 -14.72 25.17
N GLN A 472 15.25 -14.62 26.49
CA GLN A 472 14.15 -15.28 27.21
C GLN A 472 12.80 -14.70 26.79
N PHE A 473 12.74 -13.38 26.63
CA PHE A 473 11.55 -12.69 26.12
C PHE A 473 11.15 -13.17 24.71
N VAL A 474 12.11 -13.21 23.77
CA VAL A 474 11.82 -13.64 22.39
C VAL A 474 11.45 -15.12 22.34
N SER A 475 12.14 -15.97 23.11
CA SER A 475 11.79 -17.39 23.22
C SER A 475 10.35 -17.58 23.70
N THR A 476 9.91 -16.79 24.67
CA THR A 476 8.54 -16.85 25.18
C THR A 476 7.51 -16.50 24.08
N LEU A 477 7.80 -15.49 23.26
CA LEU A 477 6.94 -15.14 22.12
C LEU A 477 6.93 -16.24 21.05
N VAL A 478 8.08 -16.86 20.78
CA VAL A 478 8.18 -18.00 19.85
C VAL A 478 7.37 -19.19 20.35
N ASP A 479 7.40 -19.46 21.66
CA ASP A 479 6.61 -20.54 22.25
C ASP A 479 5.11 -20.26 22.14
N PHE A 480 4.67 -19.00 22.33
CA PHE A 480 3.28 -18.62 22.04
C PHE A 480 2.93 -18.84 20.57
N ALA A 481 3.79 -18.42 19.62
CA ALA A 481 3.55 -18.64 18.20
C ALA A 481 3.42 -20.14 17.85
N ARG A 482 4.20 -21.02 18.48
CA ARG A 482 4.16 -22.48 18.25
C ARG A 482 2.95 -23.17 18.86
N LEU A 483 2.45 -22.71 20.01
CA LEU A 483 1.27 -23.31 20.66
C LEU A 483 0.01 -23.19 19.79
N HIS A 484 -0.09 -22.14 18.98
CA HIS A 484 -1.19 -21.93 18.05
C HIS A 484 -1.11 -22.75 16.75
N TYR A 485 0.01 -23.44 16.49
CA TYR A 485 0.20 -24.35 15.34
C TYR A 485 -0.35 -25.78 15.58
N ASN A 486 -0.68 -26.12 16.83
CA ASN A 486 -1.11 -27.46 17.26
C ASN A 486 -2.61 -27.53 17.63
N ILE A 487 -3.39 -26.54 17.20
CA ILE A 487 -4.87 -26.49 17.29
C ILE A 487 -5.37 -26.28 15.87
#